data_AF-A0A2D8V267-F1
#
_entry.id   AF-A0A2D8V267-F1
#
_cell.length_a   1.000
_cell.length_b   1.000
_cell.length_c   1.000
_cell.angle_alpha   90.00
_cell.angle_beta   90.00
_cell.angle_gamma   90.00
#
_symmetry.space_group_name_H-M   'P 1'
#
loop_
_entity.id
_entity.type
_entity.pdbx_description
1 polymer ?
#
loop_
_entity_poly.entity_id
_entity_poly.type
_entity_poly.pdbx_seq_one_letter_code
_entity_poly.pdbx_strand_id
1 'polypeptide(L)'
;MAASSSTKKAAKLAGRSSGRSVQFQGGSVFPIALLFVVVLGVAAIVYARQTIPGAGDGAPVTPISEYYDVAYGINICGDWATINDGEAALNADGRIDYPAYRDTGVYQYAKGVATVHPYAAELADVPLDLSALLAVHDISIADDSLTFPEDQMDGKVYTEGETTCNIDGVETDADVSVVVWESPDDGSSGNRYISKMGEIPLDSDGLVIAVAFVPRGDPVAKPASIGVLRSLGETAIAADTEDISETTVAE
;
A
#
# COMPACT_ATOMS: atom_id res chain seq x y z
N MET A 1 76.50 43.21 45.10
CA MET A 1 76.51 44.12 43.92
C MET A 1 76.12 43.30 42.72
N ALA A 2 75.08 43.74 42.02
CA ALA A 2 74.52 43.13 40.82
C ALA A 2 75.44 43.28 39.60
N ALA A 3 75.29 42.42 38.58
CA ALA A 3 74.73 42.83 37.28
C ALA A 3 74.58 41.65 36.32
N SER A 4 73.47 41.72 35.57
CA SER A 4 73.00 40.84 34.52
C SER A 4 73.76 41.00 33.20
N SER A 5 73.84 39.93 32.41
CA SER A 5 73.42 39.84 30.99
C SER A 5 74.36 38.96 30.16
N SER A 6 73.78 38.09 29.33
CA SER A 6 74.06 38.00 27.89
C SER A 6 73.53 36.68 27.33
N THR A 7 72.32 36.79 26.77
CA THR A 7 71.69 35.90 25.81
C THR A 7 72.57 35.75 24.57
N LYS A 8 73.56 34.85 24.59
CA LYS A 8 74.20 34.40 23.35
C LYS A 8 74.40 32.90 23.37
N LYS A 9 73.68 32.26 22.43
CA LYS A 9 73.93 30.93 21.87
C LYS A 9 73.26 29.75 22.59
N ALA A 10 71.95 29.89 22.80
CA ALA A 10 71.00 28.78 22.57
C ALA A 10 70.94 28.38 21.07
N ALA A 11 72.10 28.18 20.45
CA ALA A 11 72.27 27.95 19.01
C ALA A 11 73.08 26.67 18.72
N LYS A 12 73.19 25.76 19.70
CA LYS A 12 73.90 24.49 19.52
C LYS A 12 73.15 23.32 20.17
N LEU A 13 71.84 23.28 19.97
CA LEU A 13 71.01 22.10 20.26
C LEU A 13 69.96 21.82 19.16
N ALA A 14 70.00 22.53 18.04
CA ALA A 14 69.20 22.23 16.85
C ALA A 14 69.94 21.30 15.85
N GLY A 15 70.82 20.43 16.36
CA GLY A 15 71.71 19.60 15.54
C GLY A 15 71.47 18.10 15.65
N ARG A 16 70.43 17.65 16.37
CA ARG A 16 70.27 16.20 16.60
C ARG A 16 68.85 15.75 16.93
N SER A 17 67.85 16.21 16.21
CA SER A 17 66.69 15.36 15.92
C SER A 17 66.90 14.80 14.52
N SER A 18 67.66 13.71 14.45
CA SER A 18 67.58 12.79 13.32
C SER A 18 66.18 12.18 13.36
N GLY A 19 65.17 12.97 12.95
CA GLY A 19 63.88 12.45 12.55
C GLY A 19 64.17 11.55 11.37
N ARG A 20 64.22 10.25 11.63
CA ARG A 20 64.05 9.26 10.59
C ARG A 20 62.63 9.50 10.08
N SER A 21 62.52 10.34 9.05
CA SER A 21 61.29 10.42 8.28
C SER A 21 61.12 9.01 7.72
N VAL A 22 60.22 8.27 8.34
CA VAL A 22 59.64 7.10 7.69
C VAL A 22 58.83 7.73 6.57
N GLN A 23 59.48 7.92 5.43
CA GLN A 23 58.77 8.12 4.19
C GLN A 23 57.90 6.88 4.09
N PHE A 24 56.60 7.05 4.33
CA PHE A 24 55.62 6.07 3.94
C PHE A 24 55.72 5.99 2.42
N GLN A 25 56.64 5.17 1.94
CA GLN A 25 56.66 4.61 0.60
C GLN A 25 55.57 3.54 0.51
N GLY A 26 54.39 3.84 1.07
CA GLY A 26 53.15 3.11 0.85
C GLY A 26 52.48 3.83 -0.29
N GLY A 27 52.65 3.31 -1.49
CA GLY A 27 52.10 3.92 -2.70
C GLY A 27 50.64 4.31 -2.49
N SER A 28 50.24 5.42 -3.10
CA SER A 28 48.86 5.94 -3.12
C SER A 28 47.81 4.93 -3.60
N VAL A 29 48.22 3.73 -4.00
CA VAL A 29 47.40 2.57 -4.37
C VAL A 29 46.32 2.28 -3.32
N PHE A 30 46.63 2.26 -2.03
CA PHE A 30 45.63 1.95 -1.00
C PHE A 30 44.52 3.03 -0.91
N PRO A 31 44.83 4.33 -0.74
CA PRO A 31 43.77 5.36 -0.72
C PRO A 31 43.06 5.52 -2.07
N ILE A 32 43.74 5.27 -3.20
CA ILE A 32 43.11 5.31 -4.54
C ILE A 32 42.12 4.16 -4.71
N ALA A 33 42.49 2.94 -4.31
CA ALA A 33 41.58 1.78 -4.37
C ALA A 33 40.34 2.00 -3.49
N LEU A 34 40.52 2.57 -2.30
CA LEU A 34 39.40 2.88 -1.40
C LEU A 34 38.47 3.95 -1.99
N LEU A 35 39.02 5.01 -2.60
CA LEU A 35 38.23 6.02 -3.30
C LEU A 35 37.43 5.41 -4.45
N PHE A 36 38.03 4.51 -5.23
CA PHE A 36 37.37 3.84 -6.34
C PHE A 36 36.18 2.99 -5.88
N VAL A 37 36.34 2.25 -4.77
CA VAL A 37 35.24 1.48 -4.17
C VAL A 37 34.11 2.39 -3.69
N VAL A 38 34.43 3.54 -3.06
CA VAL A 38 33.42 4.51 -2.64
C VAL A 38 32.66 5.10 -3.84
N VAL A 39 33.37 5.48 -4.90
CA VAL A 39 32.75 6.00 -6.12
C VAL A 39 31.89 4.95 -6.80
N LEU A 40 32.34 3.70 -6.90
CA LEU A 40 31.54 2.60 -7.43
C LEU A 40 30.32 2.31 -6.55
N GLY A 41 30.45 2.37 -5.23
CA GLY A 41 29.33 2.20 -4.30
C GLY A 41 28.28 3.30 -4.47
N VAL A 42 28.71 4.57 -4.54
CA VAL A 42 27.80 5.70 -4.80
C VAL A 42 27.19 5.59 -6.19
N ALA A 43 27.96 5.22 -7.22
CA ALA A 43 27.45 5.00 -8.56
C ALA A 43 26.45 3.84 -8.61
N ALA A 44 26.67 2.75 -7.88
CA ALA A 44 25.72 1.66 -7.76
C ALA A 44 24.44 2.09 -7.03
N ILE A 45 24.53 2.94 -6.00
CA ILE A 45 23.35 3.50 -5.32
C ILE A 45 22.59 4.46 -6.25
N VAL A 46 23.28 5.34 -6.97
CA VAL A 46 22.67 6.26 -7.94
C VAL A 46 22.05 5.49 -9.10
N TYR A 47 22.75 4.49 -9.64
CA TYR A 47 22.25 3.60 -10.67
C TYR A 47 21.03 2.84 -10.16
N ALA A 48 21.09 2.23 -8.97
CA ALA A 48 19.96 1.56 -8.35
C ALA A 48 18.77 2.53 -8.18
N ARG A 49 19.01 3.78 -7.77
CA ARG A 49 17.98 4.82 -7.66
C ARG A 49 17.40 5.26 -9.01
N GLN A 50 18.17 5.16 -10.10
CA GLN A 50 17.73 5.46 -11.46
C GLN A 50 17.06 4.26 -12.14
N THR A 51 17.39 3.03 -11.74
CA THR A 51 16.76 1.80 -12.22
C THR A 51 15.53 1.38 -11.42
N ILE A 52 15.29 1.99 -10.24
CA ILE A 52 13.91 2.11 -9.75
C ILE A 52 13.19 2.87 -10.86
N PRO A 53 12.23 2.26 -11.58
CA PRO A 53 11.61 2.88 -12.75
C PRO A 53 11.12 4.27 -12.36
N GLY A 54 11.82 5.28 -12.86
CA GLY A 54 11.46 6.66 -12.65
C GLY A 54 10.07 6.88 -13.23
N ALA A 55 9.26 7.64 -12.52
CA ALA A 55 7.92 8.05 -12.92
C ALA A 55 7.91 9.00 -14.15
N GLY A 56 8.78 8.78 -15.15
CA GLY A 56 9.07 9.75 -16.21
C GLY A 56 9.18 9.21 -17.64
N ASP A 57 9.25 7.90 -17.86
CA ASP A 57 9.17 7.33 -19.20
C ASP A 57 7.87 6.54 -19.31
N GLY A 58 7.05 6.87 -20.31
CA GLY A 58 5.71 6.30 -20.58
C GLY A 58 5.71 4.83 -20.97
N ALA A 59 6.64 4.03 -20.45
CA ALA A 59 6.42 2.61 -20.30
C ALA A 59 5.47 2.43 -19.10
N PRO A 60 4.43 1.57 -19.20
CA PRO A 60 3.70 1.16 -18.02
C PRO A 60 4.74 0.68 -17.02
N VAL A 61 4.71 1.23 -15.81
CA VAL A 61 5.32 0.58 -14.67
C VAL A 61 4.83 -0.86 -14.78
N THR A 62 5.75 -1.80 -15.04
CA THR A 62 5.40 -3.22 -14.95
C THR A 62 4.69 -3.34 -13.62
N PRO A 63 3.40 -3.73 -13.60
CA PRO A 63 2.67 -3.83 -12.36
C PRO A 63 3.55 -4.66 -11.43
N ILE A 64 3.60 -4.29 -10.15
CA ILE A 64 4.00 -5.25 -9.13
C ILE A 64 3.14 -6.47 -9.45
N SER A 65 3.72 -7.52 -10.02
CA SER A 65 3.00 -8.52 -10.84
C SER A 65 2.04 -9.38 -10.01
N GLU A 66 1.95 -9.07 -8.73
CA GLU A 66 1.13 -9.70 -7.72
C GLU A 66 0.30 -8.58 -7.08
N TYR A 67 -0.94 -8.49 -7.53
CA TYR A 67 -2.00 -7.66 -6.96
C TYR A 67 -3.28 -8.51 -6.88
N TYR A 68 -4.18 -8.13 -5.98
CA TYR A 68 -5.46 -8.79 -5.79
C TYR A 68 -6.57 -7.79 -6.01
N ASP A 69 -7.55 -8.12 -6.84
CA ASP A 69 -8.75 -7.32 -7.00
C ASP A 69 -9.86 -7.86 -6.09
N VAL A 70 -10.42 -6.96 -5.27
CA VAL A 70 -11.46 -7.27 -4.29
C VAL A 70 -12.71 -6.48 -4.63
N ALA A 71 -13.82 -7.18 -4.85
CA ALA A 71 -15.13 -6.54 -4.99
C ALA A 71 -15.74 -6.35 -3.60
N TYR A 72 -16.22 -5.15 -3.30
CA TYR A 72 -16.89 -4.88 -2.05
C TYR A 72 -18.10 -3.96 -2.20
N GLY A 73 -18.92 -3.92 -1.14
CA GLY A 73 -20.00 -2.96 -1.01
C GLY A 73 -20.53 -2.92 0.42
N ILE A 74 -21.23 -1.84 0.75
CA ILE A 74 -21.88 -1.66 2.05
C ILE A 74 -23.41 -1.69 1.86
N ASN A 75 -24.07 -2.63 2.51
CA ASN A 75 -25.53 -2.81 2.50
C ASN A 75 -26.12 -2.28 3.81
N ILE A 76 -26.97 -1.28 3.72
CA ILE A 76 -27.69 -0.70 4.85
C ILE A 76 -29.17 -1.00 4.66
N CYS A 77 -29.75 -1.80 5.55
CA CYS A 77 -31.18 -2.11 5.57
C CYS A 77 -31.73 -2.66 4.24
N GLY A 78 -30.90 -3.35 3.44
CA GLY A 78 -31.26 -3.90 2.13
C GLY A 78 -30.80 -3.05 0.95
N ASP A 79 -30.45 -1.79 1.17
CA ASP A 79 -29.99 -0.86 0.14
C ASP A 79 -28.47 -0.78 0.11
N TRP A 80 -27.88 -0.72 -1.08
CA TRP A 80 -26.44 -0.53 -1.23
C TRP A 80 -26.07 0.94 -1.11
N ALA A 81 -25.25 1.28 -0.12
CA ALA A 81 -24.75 2.62 0.08
C ALA A 81 -23.86 3.06 -1.11
N THR A 82 -24.01 4.32 -1.51
CA THR A 82 -23.09 4.93 -2.48
C THR A 82 -21.92 5.49 -1.70
N ILE A 83 -20.76 4.86 -1.85
CA ILE A 83 -19.50 5.33 -1.26
C ILE A 83 -18.93 6.36 -2.23
N ASN A 84 -18.35 7.44 -1.68
CA ASN A 84 -17.52 8.33 -2.48
C ASN A 84 -16.26 7.55 -2.84
N ASP A 85 -16.34 6.85 -3.97
CA ASP A 85 -15.18 6.43 -4.72
C ASP A 85 -14.48 7.74 -5.09
N GLY A 86 -13.40 8.11 -4.38
CA GLY A 86 -12.58 9.24 -4.79
C GLY A 86 -12.23 9.16 -6.28
N GLU A 87 -11.72 10.25 -6.87
CA GLU A 87 -11.12 10.12 -8.19
C GLU A 87 -10.16 8.93 -8.16
N ALA A 88 -10.28 8.01 -9.14
CA ALA A 88 -9.43 6.85 -9.24
C ALA A 88 -8.03 7.30 -8.87
N ALA A 89 -7.31 6.50 -8.07
CA ALA A 89 -5.98 6.88 -7.62
C ALA A 89 -5.01 6.95 -8.80
N LEU A 90 -5.43 7.22 -10.04
CA LEU A 90 -4.64 7.43 -11.22
C LEU A 90 -4.56 8.93 -11.47
N ASN A 91 -3.35 9.46 -11.52
CA ASN A 91 -3.11 10.80 -12.03
C ASN A 91 -3.45 10.89 -13.53
N ALA A 92 -3.40 12.09 -14.10
CA ALA A 92 -3.69 12.33 -15.52
C ALA A 92 -2.84 11.48 -16.52
N ASP A 93 -1.74 10.90 -16.05
CA ASP A 93 -0.84 10.03 -16.80
C ASP A 93 -1.14 8.54 -16.60
N GLY A 94 -2.22 8.19 -15.89
CA GLY A 94 -2.65 6.81 -15.64
C GLY A 94 -1.83 6.06 -14.58
N ARG A 95 -1.13 6.78 -13.68
CA ARG A 95 -0.27 6.20 -12.64
C ARG A 95 -0.83 6.43 -11.25
N ILE A 96 -0.54 5.54 -10.30
CA ILE A 96 -1.01 5.65 -8.93
C ILE A 96 -0.62 7.04 -8.33
N ASP A 97 -1.59 7.82 -7.85
CA ASP A 97 -1.47 9.04 -7.08
C ASP A 97 -1.49 8.67 -5.59
N TYR A 98 -0.39 9.00 -4.95
CA TYR A 98 0.22 8.23 -3.86
C TYR A 98 -0.26 8.46 -2.41
N PRO A 99 -1.06 9.47 -2.01
CA PRO A 99 -1.22 9.75 -0.57
C PRO A 99 -1.85 8.60 0.24
N ALA A 100 -3.02 8.09 -0.16
CA ALA A 100 -3.73 7.03 0.58
C ALA A 100 -3.13 5.63 0.38
N TYR A 101 -2.57 5.38 -0.81
CA TYR A 101 -1.89 4.13 -1.14
C TYR A 101 -0.68 3.85 -0.25
N ARG A 102 0.06 4.90 0.15
CA ARG A 102 1.24 4.76 1.02
C ARG A 102 0.93 4.29 2.43
N ASP A 103 -0.26 4.56 2.92
CA ASP A 103 -0.59 4.32 4.32
C ASP A 103 -1.41 3.03 4.49
N THR A 104 -2.08 2.55 3.44
CA THR A 104 -2.98 1.40 3.48
C THR A 104 -2.59 0.23 2.57
N GLY A 105 -1.80 0.46 1.51
CA GLY A 105 -1.50 -0.56 0.49
C GLY A 105 -2.69 -0.96 -0.38
N VAL A 106 -3.83 -0.26 -0.23
CA VAL A 106 -5.09 -0.48 -0.95
C VAL A 106 -5.43 0.79 -1.74
N TYR A 107 -5.94 0.65 -2.95
CA TYR A 107 -6.54 1.78 -3.66
C TYR A 107 -7.81 1.37 -4.41
N GLN A 108 -8.71 2.33 -4.57
CA GLN A 108 -9.94 2.12 -5.34
C GLN A 108 -9.62 2.13 -6.84
N TYR A 109 -9.92 1.03 -7.53
CA TYR A 109 -9.76 0.92 -8.98
C TYR A 109 -11.00 1.43 -9.70
N ALA A 110 -12.17 0.94 -9.27
CA ALA A 110 -13.47 1.30 -9.82
C ALA A 110 -14.54 1.21 -8.72
N LYS A 111 -15.77 1.64 -9.01
CA LYS A 111 -16.86 1.62 -8.03
C LYS A 111 -17.04 0.25 -7.38
N GLY A 112 -16.78 0.18 -6.07
CA GLY A 112 -16.85 -1.05 -5.28
C GLY A 112 -15.83 -2.13 -5.68
N VAL A 113 -14.74 -1.77 -6.36
CA VAL A 113 -13.60 -2.67 -6.63
C VAL A 113 -12.31 -1.98 -6.24
N ALA A 114 -11.58 -2.61 -5.32
CA ALA A 114 -10.29 -2.16 -4.86
C ALA A 114 -9.19 -3.11 -5.32
N THR A 115 -8.02 -2.55 -5.62
CA THR A 115 -6.82 -3.32 -5.92
C THR A 115 -5.89 -3.25 -4.71
N VAL A 116 -5.43 -4.42 -4.26
CA VAL A 116 -4.57 -4.61 -3.10
C VAL A 116 -3.20 -5.05 -3.58
N HIS A 117 -2.15 -4.39 -3.08
CA HIS A 117 -0.77 -4.73 -3.41
C HIS A 117 -0.04 -5.35 -2.20
N PRO A 118 0.06 -6.69 -2.11
CA PRO A 118 0.71 -7.37 -0.99
C PRO A 118 2.20 -7.03 -0.86
N TYR A 119 2.87 -6.69 -1.97
CA TYR A 119 4.30 -6.37 -2.01
C TYR A 119 4.62 -4.87 -1.99
N ALA A 120 3.62 -4.00 -1.82
CA ALA A 120 3.86 -2.63 -1.36
C ALA A 120 4.46 -2.59 0.07
N ALA A 121 4.69 -3.77 0.67
CA ALA A 121 5.45 -4.12 1.87
C ALA A 121 6.90 -3.59 1.98
N GLU A 122 7.22 -2.44 1.39
CA GLU A 122 8.15 -1.49 2.06
C GLU A 122 7.55 -1.02 3.42
N LEU A 123 6.27 -1.31 3.67
CA LEU A 123 5.43 -1.03 4.84
C LEU A 123 5.17 -2.27 5.72
N ALA A 124 6.20 -2.99 6.16
CA ALA A 124 6.11 -4.30 6.85
C ALA A 124 5.22 -4.40 8.12
N ASP A 125 4.53 -3.32 8.53
CA ASP A 125 3.66 -3.25 9.71
C ASP A 125 2.21 -2.81 9.40
N VAL A 126 1.83 -2.59 8.13
CA VAL A 126 0.45 -2.20 7.78
C VAL A 126 -0.40 -3.46 7.53
N PRO A 127 -1.47 -3.71 8.31
CA PRO A 127 -2.37 -4.83 8.04
C PRO A 127 -3.16 -4.59 6.76
N LEU A 128 -3.13 -5.56 5.84
CA LEU A 128 -3.96 -5.58 4.64
C LEU A 128 -5.28 -6.27 4.95
N ASP A 129 -6.16 -5.54 5.63
CA ASP A 129 -7.45 -6.03 6.11
C ASP A 129 -8.61 -5.13 5.67
N LEU A 130 -9.84 -5.54 6.02
CA LEU A 130 -11.03 -4.78 5.70
C LEU A 130 -11.03 -3.37 6.30
N SER A 131 -10.42 -3.18 7.48
CA SER A 131 -10.29 -1.84 8.07
C SER A 131 -9.46 -0.93 7.17
N ALA A 132 -8.35 -1.43 6.62
CA ALA A 132 -7.52 -0.68 5.69
C ALA A 132 -8.28 -0.30 4.41
N LEU A 133 -9.09 -1.21 3.87
CA LEU A 133 -9.94 -0.94 2.71
C LEU A 133 -10.98 0.15 2.99
N LEU A 134 -11.68 0.10 4.13
CA LEU A 134 -12.70 1.08 4.48
C LEU A 134 -12.09 2.45 4.84
N ALA A 135 -10.89 2.46 5.43
CA ALA A 135 -10.17 3.67 5.80
C ALA A 135 -9.81 4.55 4.59
N VAL A 136 -9.66 3.97 3.39
CA VAL A 136 -9.49 4.74 2.13
C VAL A 136 -10.67 5.69 1.87
N HIS A 137 -11.84 5.38 2.41
CA HIS A 137 -13.07 6.16 2.27
C HIS A 137 -13.46 6.87 3.57
N ASP A 138 -12.54 6.96 4.55
CA ASP A 138 -12.79 7.47 5.90
C ASP A 138 -13.96 6.76 6.63
N ILE A 139 -14.25 5.51 6.24
CA ILE A 139 -15.26 4.66 6.87
C ILE A 139 -14.58 3.79 7.92
N SER A 140 -15.21 3.66 9.09
CA SER A 140 -14.71 2.81 10.18
C SER A 140 -15.72 1.73 10.55
N ILE A 141 -15.22 0.53 10.83
CA ILE A 141 -16.01 -0.62 11.28
C ILE A 141 -15.49 -1.13 12.61
N ALA A 142 -16.42 -1.45 13.51
CA ALA A 142 -16.17 -2.17 14.75
C ALA A 142 -17.14 -3.36 14.85
N ASP A 143 -17.03 -4.15 15.92
CA ASP A 143 -17.87 -5.34 16.13
C ASP A 143 -19.36 -5.02 16.24
N ASP A 144 -19.71 -3.80 16.65
CA ASP A 144 -21.08 -3.36 16.92
C ASP A 144 -21.46 -2.06 16.20
N SER A 145 -20.57 -1.51 15.36
CA SER A 145 -20.83 -0.22 14.73
C SER A 145 -20.15 -0.03 13.39
N LEU A 146 -20.80 0.77 12.54
CA LEU A 146 -20.32 1.22 11.25
C LEU A 146 -20.48 2.74 11.17
N THR A 147 -19.36 3.44 10.95
CA THR A 147 -19.30 4.91 10.97
C THR A 147 -18.90 5.44 9.61
N PHE A 148 -19.70 6.38 9.08
CA PHE A 148 -19.41 7.10 7.84
C PHE A 148 -18.86 8.51 8.14
N PRO A 149 -18.05 9.09 7.23
CA PRO A 149 -17.57 10.47 7.35
C PRO A 149 -18.68 11.49 7.03
N GLU A 150 -18.52 12.75 7.41
CA GLU A 150 -19.57 13.78 7.26
C GLU A 150 -20.01 14.03 5.80
N ASP A 151 -19.12 13.82 4.83
CA ASP A 151 -19.38 14.00 3.41
C ASP A 151 -20.09 12.79 2.76
N GLN A 152 -20.28 11.70 3.49
CA GLN A 152 -20.97 10.49 3.05
C GLN A 152 -22.04 10.08 4.06
N MET A 153 -23.25 9.79 3.60
CA MET A 153 -24.34 9.35 4.48
C MET A 153 -24.60 10.32 5.66
N ASP A 154 -24.28 11.61 5.49
CA ASP A 154 -24.39 12.67 6.51
C ASP A 154 -23.66 12.35 7.84
N GLY A 155 -22.54 11.61 7.79
CA GLY A 155 -21.77 11.26 8.99
C GLY A 155 -22.46 10.26 9.92
N LYS A 156 -23.40 9.48 9.38
CA LYS A 156 -24.22 8.59 10.18
C LYS A 156 -23.39 7.46 10.81
N VAL A 157 -23.71 7.17 12.07
CA VAL A 157 -23.20 6.01 12.81
C VAL A 157 -24.34 5.00 12.93
N TYR A 158 -24.11 3.79 12.45
CA TYR A 158 -25.02 2.66 12.60
C TYR A 158 -24.51 1.79 13.73
N THR A 159 -25.19 1.81 14.87
CA THR A 159 -24.81 1.05 16.07
C THR A 159 -25.87 0.03 16.41
N GLU A 160 -25.46 -1.20 16.70
CA GLU A 160 -26.38 -2.27 17.12
C GLU A 160 -27.16 -1.88 18.38
N GLY A 161 -28.47 -2.13 18.38
CA GLY A 161 -29.35 -1.81 19.52
C GLY A 161 -29.68 -0.33 19.70
N GLU A 162 -29.07 0.57 18.91
CA GLU A 162 -29.42 1.99 18.87
C GLU A 162 -30.06 2.39 17.53
N THR A 163 -29.50 1.87 16.43
CA THR A 163 -30.00 2.12 15.08
C THR A 163 -30.86 0.95 14.61
N THR A 164 -31.97 1.26 13.97
CA THR A 164 -32.91 0.28 13.43
C THR A 164 -33.05 0.42 11.92
N CYS A 165 -33.50 -0.66 11.29
CA CYS A 165 -33.93 -0.67 9.90
C CYS A 165 -35.45 -0.58 9.82
N ASN A 166 -35.96 0.29 8.95
CA ASN A 166 -37.38 0.34 8.65
C ASN A 166 -37.71 -0.69 7.56
N ILE A 167 -38.28 -1.82 7.95
CA ILE A 167 -38.69 -2.90 7.04
C ILE A 167 -40.22 -2.87 6.94
N ASP A 168 -40.74 -2.56 5.76
CA ASP A 168 -42.19 -2.46 5.51
C ASP A 168 -42.95 -1.57 6.51
N GLY A 169 -42.33 -0.48 6.96
CA GLY A 169 -42.91 0.46 7.92
C GLY A 169 -42.69 0.07 9.39
N VAL A 170 -41.97 -1.01 9.68
CA VAL A 170 -41.67 -1.50 11.03
C VAL A 170 -40.19 -1.30 11.34
N GLU A 171 -39.90 -0.57 12.42
CA GLU A 171 -38.55 -0.47 12.98
C GLU A 171 -38.12 -1.83 13.53
N THR A 172 -37.05 -2.36 12.96
CA THR A 172 -36.49 -3.68 13.28
C THR A 172 -35.03 -3.51 13.67
N ASP A 173 -34.63 -4.17 14.76
CA ASP A 173 -33.23 -4.20 15.20
C ASP A 173 -32.34 -4.78 14.11
N ALA A 174 -31.18 -4.16 13.91
CA ALA A 174 -30.21 -4.55 12.91
C ALA A 174 -28.82 -4.67 13.52
N ASP A 175 -28.04 -5.56 12.92
CA ASP A 175 -26.69 -5.92 13.35
C ASP A 175 -25.68 -5.57 12.27
N VAL A 176 -24.46 -5.24 12.69
CA VAL A 176 -23.30 -5.16 11.80
C VAL A 176 -22.79 -6.57 11.56
N SER A 177 -22.59 -6.91 10.29
CA SER A 177 -21.96 -8.16 9.89
C SER A 177 -21.18 -7.98 8.60
N VAL A 178 -20.19 -8.83 8.37
CA VAL A 178 -19.47 -8.89 7.10
C VAL A 178 -19.66 -10.27 6.51
N VAL A 179 -20.00 -10.34 5.22
CA VAL A 179 -20.07 -11.60 4.47
C VAL A 179 -18.99 -11.63 3.42
N VAL A 180 -18.20 -12.70 3.40
CA VAL A 180 -17.07 -12.89 2.49
C VAL A 180 -17.31 -14.12 1.62
N TRP A 181 -17.06 -13.98 0.32
CA TRP A 181 -16.99 -15.08 -0.63
C TRP A 181 -15.59 -15.16 -1.25
N GLU A 182 -15.13 -16.38 -1.50
CA GLU A 182 -13.79 -16.63 -2.04
C GLU A 182 -13.66 -16.22 -3.52
N SER A 183 -14.79 -16.08 -4.23
CA SER A 183 -14.80 -15.65 -5.63
C SER A 183 -16.16 -15.08 -6.08
N PRO A 184 -16.21 -14.38 -7.23
CA PRO A 184 -17.46 -13.93 -7.82
C PRO A 184 -18.40 -15.09 -8.17
N ASP A 185 -17.84 -16.27 -8.45
CA ASP A 185 -18.54 -17.48 -8.88
C ASP A 185 -18.99 -18.39 -7.73
N ASP A 186 -18.58 -18.09 -6.49
CA ASP A 186 -19.02 -18.84 -5.32
C ASP A 186 -20.56 -18.85 -5.21
N GLY A 187 -21.17 -20.03 -5.33
CA GLY A 187 -22.62 -20.22 -5.26
C GLY A 187 -23.16 -20.36 -3.83
N SER A 188 -22.30 -20.29 -2.81
CA SER A 188 -22.68 -20.36 -1.40
C SER A 188 -23.26 -19.03 -0.88
N SER A 189 -23.78 -19.06 0.35
CA SER A 189 -24.21 -17.86 1.07
C SER A 189 -23.04 -17.02 1.61
N GLY A 190 -21.78 -17.45 1.40
CA GLY A 190 -20.60 -16.81 1.96
C GLY A 190 -20.41 -17.10 3.45
N ASN A 191 -19.24 -16.70 3.95
CA ASN A 191 -18.87 -16.79 5.36
C ASN A 191 -19.25 -15.48 6.05
N ARG A 192 -20.15 -15.56 7.03
CA ARG A 192 -20.58 -14.38 7.82
C ARG A 192 -19.75 -14.24 9.09
N TYR A 193 -19.24 -13.03 9.31
CA TYR A 193 -18.51 -12.58 10.48
C TYR A 193 -19.36 -11.53 11.22
N ILE A 194 -19.34 -11.62 12.55
CA ILE A 194 -20.03 -10.68 13.48
C ILE A 194 -19.07 -10.17 14.56
N SER A 195 -17.78 -10.47 14.42
CA SER A 195 -16.72 -10.02 15.30
C SER A 195 -15.40 -10.04 14.56
N LYS A 196 -14.45 -9.21 14.99
CA LYS A 196 -13.17 -8.98 14.31
C LYS A 196 -13.34 -8.67 12.83
N MET A 197 -14.44 -8.00 12.49
CA MET A 197 -14.82 -7.75 11.10
C MET A 197 -13.79 -6.87 10.38
N GLY A 198 -13.21 -5.91 11.11
CA GLY A 198 -12.12 -5.09 10.60
C GLY A 198 -10.81 -5.85 10.34
N GLU A 199 -10.57 -6.99 10.99
CA GLU A 199 -9.34 -7.79 10.89
C GLU A 199 -9.42 -8.85 9.76
N ILE A 200 -10.47 -8.84 8.94
CA ILE A 200 -10.64 -9.78 7.83
C ILE A 200 -9.55 -9.51 6.78
N PRO A 201 -8.68 -10.49 6.47
CA PRO A 201 -7.56 -10.28 5.57
C PRO A 201 -7.98 -10.15 4.11
N LEU A 202 -7.27 -9.32 3.36
CA LEU A 202 -7.40 -9.14 1.90
C LEU A 202 -6.24 -9.87 1.20
N ASP A 203 -6.23 -11.20 1.30
CA ASP A 203 -5.07 -12.03 0.98
C ASP A 203 -5.19 -12.83 -0.32
N SER A 204 -6.31 -12.70 -1.02
CA SER A 204 -6.65 -13.52 -2.18
C SER A 204 -7.29 -12.68 -3.29
N ASP A 205 -6.93 -13.00 -4.54
CA ASP A 205 -7.55 -12.39 -5.71
C ASP A 205 -9.01 -12.84 -5.87
N GLY A 206 -9.86 -11.94 -6.31
CA GLY A 206 -11.27 -12.21 -6.60
C GLY A 206 -12.17 -12.27 -5.37
N LEU A 207 -11.68 -11.91 -4.18
CA LEU A 207 -12.50 -11.83 -2.97
C LEU A 207 -13.71 -10.93 -3.18
N VAL A 208 -14.85 -11.34 -2.63
CA VAL A 208 -16.08 -10.54 -2.62
C VAL A 208 -16.50 -10.30 -1.19
N ILE A 209 -16.72 -9.05 -0.82
CA ILE A 209 -17.04 -8.62 0.55
C ILE A 209 -18.33 -7.80 0.56
N ALA A 210 -19.25 -8.14 1.46
CA ALA A 210 -20.41 -7.31 1.76
C ALA A 210 -20.38 -6.92 3.24
N VAL A 211 -20.17 -5.64 3.53
CA VAL A 211 -20.39 -5.08 4.86
C VAL A 211 -21.88 -4.79 4.98
N ALA A 212 -22.54 -5.27 6.02
CA ALA A 212 -23.99 -5.20 6.14
C ALA A 212 -24.43 -4.69 7.51
N PHE A 213 -25.30 -3.69 7.52
CA PHE A 213 -26.13 -3.33 8.66
C PHE A 213 -27.57 -3.71 8.37
N VAL A 214 -27.98 -4.91 8.78
CA VAL A 214 -29.26 -5.53 8.41
C VAL A 214 -29.85 -6.30 9.58
N PRO A 215 -31.16 -6.59 9.60
CA PRO A 215 -31.76 -7.43 10.62
C PRO A 215 -31.05 -8.77 10.79
N ARG A 216 -30.92 -9.21 12.05
CA ARG A 216 -30.19 -10.43 12.38
C ARG A 216 -30.80 -11.63 11.66
N GLY A 217 -29.97 -12.31 10.86
CA GLY A 217 -30.35 -13.52 10.13
C GLY A 217 -30.86 -13.28 8.71
N ASP A 218 -31.04 -12.01 8.30
CA ASP A 218 -31.42 -11.70 6.93
C ASP A 218 -30.30 -12.06 5.94
N PRO A 219 -30.64 -12.63 4.77
CA PRO A 219 -29.66 -12.96 3.76
C PRO A 219 -29.00 -11.68 3.22
N VAL A 220 -27.68 -11.70 3.11
CA VAL A 220 -26.90 -10.62 2.48
C VAL A 220 -26.48 -11.11 1.10
N ALA A 221 -26.84 -10.35 0.06
CA ALA A 221 -26.45 -10.64 -1.30
C ALA A 221 -25.02 -10.15 -1.59
N LYS A 222 -24.40 -10.69 -2.63
CA LYS A 222 -23.16 -10.13 -3.19
C LYS A 222 -23.41 -8.71 -3.73
N PRO A 223 -22.43 -7.80 -3.64
CA PRO A 223 -22.53 -6.46 -4.20
C PRO A 223 -22.58 -6.50 -5.73
N ALA A 224 -23.14 -5.46 -6.35
CA ALA A 224 -23.20 -5.35 -7.82
C ALA A 224 -21.81 -5.21 -8.48
N SER A 225 -20.80 -4.78 -7.71
CA SER A 225 -19.41 -4.63 -8.14
C SER A 225 -18.75 -5.94 -8.60
N ILE A 226 -19.33 -7.10 -8.30
CA ILE A 226 -18.87 -8.38 -8.87
C ILE A 226 -18.85 -8.39 -10.40
N GLY A 227 -19.73 -7.63 -11.06
CA GLY A 227 -19.74 -7.52 -12.52
C GLY A 227 -18.52 -6.77 -13.06
N VAL A 228 -18.09 -5.75 -12.33
CA VAL A 228 -16.87 -4.98 -12.64
C VAL A 228 -15.65 -5.88 -12.47
N LEU A 229 -15.54 -6.56 -11.33
CA LEU A 229 -14.45 -7.50 -11.04
C LEU A 229 -14.31 -8.60 -12.11
N ARG A 230 -15.43 -9.20 -12.54
CA ARG A 230 -15.42 -10.19 -13.64
C ARG A 230 -14.89 -9.62 -14.95
N SER A 231 -15.28 -8.38 -15.28
CA SER A 231 -14.82 -7.74 -16.52
C SER A 231 -13.32 -7.45 -16.52
N LEU A 232 -12.74 -7.17 -15.34
CA LEU A 232 -11.30 -6.97 -15.19
C LEU A 232 -10.53 -8.28 -15.39
N GLY A 233 -11.01 -9.37 -14.77
CA GLY A 233 -10.45 -10.70 -15.01
C GLY A 233 -10.51 -11.13 -16.49
N GLU A 234 -11.62 -10.87 -17.17
CA GLU A 234 -11.78 -11.20 -18.59
C GLU A 234 -10.83 -10.38 -19.49
N THR A 235 -10.61 -9.11 -19.15
CA THR A 235 -9.66 -8.23 -19.86
C THR A 235 -8.21 -8.66 -19.64
N ALA A 236 -7.85 -9.06 -18.43
CA ALA A 236 -6.51 -9.59 -18.11
C ALA A 236 -6.22 -10.88 -18.89
N ILE A 237 -7.18 -11.81 -18.95
CA ILE A 237 -7.05 -13.06 -19.73
C ILE A 237 -6.87 -12.76 -21.23
N ALA A 238 -7.59 -11.77 -21.75
CA ALA A 238 -7.45 -11.36 -23.15
C ALA A 238 -6.05 -10.80 -23.45
N ALA A 239 -5.53 -9.92 -22.59
CA ALA A 239 -4.18 -9.36 -22.72
C ALA A 239 -3.09 -10.43 -22.64
N ASP A 240 -3.22 -11.37 -21.70
CA ASP A 240 -2.31 -12.51 -21.59
C ASP A 240 -2.37 -13.36 -22.86
N THR A 241 -3.55 -13.60 -23.43
CA THR A 241 -3.74 -14.40 -24.65
C THR A 241 -3.11 -13.75 -25.90
N GLU A 242 -3.12 -12.43 -25.99
CA GLU A 242 -2.43 -11.68 -27.05
C GLU A 242 -0.90 -11.80 -26.92
N ASP A 243 -0.35 -11.77 -25.71
CA ASP A 243 1.10 -11.88 -25.47
C ASP A 243 1.65 -13.30 -25.81
N ILE A 244 0.88 -14.36 -25.53
CA ILE A 244 1.24 -15.74 -25.93
C ILE A 244 1.17 -15.95 -27.45
N SER A 245 0.27 -15.25 -28.15
CA SER A 245 0.11 -15.38 -29.60
C SER A 245 1.13 -14.56 -30.39
N GLU A 246 1.70 -13.51 -29.82
CA GLU A 246 2.86 -12.80 -30.39
C GLU A 246 4.17 -13.59 -30.21
N THR A 247 4.29 -14.37 -29.12
CA THR A 247 5.48 -15.21 -28.85
C THR A 247 5.55 -16.48 -29.73
N THR A 248 4.44 -16.92 -30.35
CA THR A 248 4.43 -18.15 -31.17
C THR A 248 4.76 -17.95 -32.66
N VAL A 249 5.13 -16.75 -33.11
CA VAL A 249 5.51 -16.47 -34.51
C VAL A 249 6.96 -16.00 -34.60
N ALA A 250 7.89 -16.88 -34.26
CA ALA A 250 9.29 -16.74 -34.66
C ALA A 250 9.90 -18.14 -34.91
N GLU A 251 9.65 -18.68 -36.11
CA GLU A 251 10.44 -19.76 -36.72
C GLU A 251 11.32 -19.15 -37.83
#